data_AF-A0A3A0EC64-F1
#
_entry.id   AF-A0A3A0EC64-F1
#
_cell.length_a   1.000
_cell.length_b   1.000
_cell.length_c   1.000
_cell.angle_alpha   90.00
_cell.angle_beta   90.00
_cell.angle_gamma   90.00
#
_symmetry.space_group_name_H-M   'P 1'
#
loop_
_entity.id
_entity.type
_entity.pdbx_description
1 polymer ?
#
loop_
_entity_poly.entity_id
_entity_poly.type
_entity_poly.pdbx_seq_one_letter_code
_entity_poly.pdbx_strand_id
1 'polypeptide(L)'
;MLSAAMADQRGTWPDGVDAVALLAFAAIAFGLPLLGYCAMAVDIRAYWRSLSRALVAASHAIMPGSPSWARRDRPPCLDAFGLTLPCTEEQVLAAYRQRVKELHPDRGGDLRQFLRLQKHFEQATYLARSRRPKSPVAVK
;
A
#
# COMPACT_ATOMS: atom_id res chain seq x y z
N MET A 1 52.03 -19.99 70.37
CA MET A 1 51.36 -18.73 70.01
C MET A 1 51.61 -18.26 68.56
N LEU A 2 52.15 -19.11 67.67
CA LEU A 2 52.48 -18.75 66.27
C LEU A 2 51.57 -19.43 65.22
N SER A 3 50.45 -20.02 65.63
CA SER A 3 49.51 -20.72 64.72
C SER A 3 48.27 -19.91 64.34
N ALA A 4 48.02 -18.75 64.96
CA ALA A 4 46.80 -17.97 64.69
C ALA A 4 46.95 -16.92 63.58
N ALA A 5 48.19 -16.61 63.16
CA ALA A 5 48.47 -15.58 62.16
C ALA A 5 48.43 -16.08 60.71
N MET A 6 48.34 -17.39 60.46
CA MET A 6 48.24 -17.96 59.10
C MET A 6 46.81 -18.28 58.66
N ALA A 7 45.79 -17.93 59.45
CA ALA A 7 44.39 -18.22 59.12
C ALA A 7 43.70 -17.10 58.31
N ASP A 8 44.33 -15.93 58.20
CA ASP A 8 43.73 -14.70 57.65
C ASP A 8 44.19 -14.36 56.21
N GLN A 9 44.65 -15.38 55.47
CA GLN A 9 44.98 -15.27 54.04
C GLN A 9 44.05 -16.11 53.17
N ARG A 10 42.78 -16.26 53.56
CA ARG A 10 41.75 -16.78 52.64
C ARG A 10 41.18 -15.59 51.89
N GLY A 11 41.88 -15.22 50.82
CA GLY A 11 41.58 -14.09 49.95
C GLY A 11 40.08 -13.99 49.63
N THR A 12 39.59 -12.76 49.65
CA THR A 12 38.21 -12.34 49.43
C THR A 12 37.75 -12.67 48.01
N TRP A 13 37.48 -13.94 47.78
CA TRP A 13 36.83 -14.42 46.59
C TRP A 13 35.31 -14.21 46.76
N PRO A 14 34.58 -13.52 45.85
CA PRO A 14 35.01 -12.94 44.57
C PRO A 14 35.39 -11.46 44.66
N ASP A 15 36.41 -11.05 43.91
CA ASP A 15 36.80 -9.65 43.75
C ASP A 15 36.02 -8.97 42.62
N GLY A 16 36.02 -7.63 42.57
CA GLY A 16 35.36 -6.88 41.49
C GLY A 16 35.85 -7.24 40.08
N VAL A 17 37.08 -7.76 39.95
CA VAL A 17 37.64 -8.26 38.69
C VAL A 17 36.91 -9.50 38.19
N ASP A 18 36.51 -10.42 39.08
CA ASP A 18 35.77 -11.62 38.73
C ASP A 18 34.35 -11.29 38.25
N ALA A 19 33.71 -10.31 38.90
CA ALA A 19 32.41 -9.80 38.47
C ALA A 19 32.49 -9.15 37.08
N VAL A 20 33.52 -8.36 36.82
CA VAL A 20 33.76 -7.75 35.50
C VAL A 20 34.03 -8.83 34.45
N ALA A 21 34.83 -9.84 34.77
CA ALA A 21 35.13 -10.95 33.86
C ALA A 21 33.86 -11.76 33.52
N LEU A 22 33.01 -12.06 34.52
CA LEU A 22 31.74 -12.75 34.31
C LEU A 22 30.75 -11.93 33.47
N LEU A 23 30.65 -10.63 33.73
CA LEU A 23 29.80 -9.73 32.93
C LEU A 23 30.30 -9.60 31.51
N ALA A 24 31.62 -9.47 31.30
CA ALA A 24 32.21 -9.43 29.97
C ALA A 24 31.98 -10.74 29.21
N PHE A 25 32.17 -11.88 29.88
CA PHE A 25 31.89 -13.20 29.31
C PHE A 25 30.42 -13.35 28.94
N ALA A 26 29.49 -12.99 29.83
CA ALA A 26 28.06 -13.04 29.56
C ALA A 26 27.65 -12.11 28.41
N ALA A 27 28.19 -10.88 28.39
CA ALA A 27 27.95 -9.93 27.31
C ALA A 27 28.41 -10.46 25.96
N ILE A 28 29.54 -11.17 25.90
CA ILE A 28 30.02 -11.81 24.67
C ILE A 28 29.16 -13.03 24.31
N ALA A 29 28.94 -13.92 25.28
CA ALA A 29 28.23 -15.18 25.09
C ALA A 29 26.78 -14.99 24.62
N PHE A 30 26.09 -13.96 25.11
CA PHE A 30 24.71 -13.66 24.72
C PHE A 30 24.61 -12.51 23.72
N GLY A 31 25.48 -11.50 23.81
CA GLY A 31 25.42 -10.32 22.95
C GLY A 31 25.80 -10.62 21.51
N LEU A 32 26.81 -11.46 21.23
CA LEU A 32 27.17 -11.81 19.85
C LEU A 32 26.03 -12.57 19.15
N PRO A 33 25.45 -13.64 19.73
CA PRO A 33 24.31 -14.33 19.12
C PRO A 33 23.09 -13.42 18.95
N LEU A 34 22.79 -12.57 19.95
CA LEU A 34 21.66 -11.66 19.88
C LEU A 34 21.84 -10.63 18.75
N LEU A 35 23.04 -10.05 18.64
CA LEU A 35 23.38 -9.10 17.59
C LEU A 35 23.30 -9.77 16.20
N GLY A 36 23.82 -10.99 16.07
CA GLY A 36 23.69 -11.77 14.84
C GLY A 36 22.23 -12.06 14.47
N TYR A 37 21.40 -12.42 15.45
CA TYR A 37 19.97 -12.63 15.25
C TYR A 37 19.25 -11.35 14.83
N CYS A 38 19.56 -10.21 15.46
CA CYS A 38 19.02 -8.90 15.06
C CYS A 38 19.42 -8.52 13.63
N ALA A 39 20.69 -8.71 13.26
CA ALA A 39 21.16 -8.45 11.90
C ALA A 39 20.43 -9.32 10.87
N MET A 40 20.33 -10.63 11.12
CA MET A 40 19.58 -11.55 10.26
C MET A 40 18.11 -11.16 10.14
N ALA A 41 17.46 -10.75 11.23
CA ALA A 41 16.07 -10.29 11.21
C ALA A 41 15.91 -8.98 10.41
N VAL A 42 16.86 -8.05 10.49
CA VAL A 42 16.85 -6.81 9.69
C VAL A 42 17.02 -7.14 8.21
N ASP A 43 17.94 -8.02 7.85
CA ASP A 43 18.17 -8.43 6.46
C ASP A 43 16.96 -9.14 5.88
N ILE A 44 16.31 -10.04 6.63
CA ILE A 44 15.06 -10.69 6.21
C ILE A 44 13.97 -9.65 5.96
N ARG A 45 13.83 -8.64 6.84
CA ARG A 45 12.85 -7.56 6.65
C ARG A 45 13.18 -6.70 5.44
N ALA A 46 14.45 -6.39 5.21
CA ALA A 46 14.90 -5.66 4.03
C ALA A 46 14.64 -6.45 2.74
N TYR A 47 14.91 -7.75 2.75
CA TYR A 47 14.63 -8.68 1.65
C TYR A 47 13.14 -8.75 1.33
N TRP A 48 12.27 -8.87 2.35
CA TRP A 48 10.82 -8.83 2.15
C TRP A 48 10.35 -7.52 1.53
N ARG A 49 10.93 -6.38 1.93
CA ARG A 49 10.61 -5.07 1.35
C ARG A 49 11.07 -4.95 -0.10
N SER A 50 12.27 -5.44 -0.44
CA SER A 50 12.78 -5.40 -1.82
C SER A 50 11.98 -6.34 -2.73
N LEU A 51 11.67 -7.54 -2.25
CA LEU A 51 10.84 -8.52 -2.96
C LEU A 51 9.45 -7.97 -3.23
N SER A 52 8.81 -7.35 -2.24
CA SER A 52 7.49 -6.72 -2.43
C SER A 52 7.51 -5.65 -3.51
N ARG A 53 8.56 -4.80 -3.52
CA ARG A 53 8.73 -3.77 -4.57
C ARG A 53 8.97 -4.39 -5.95
N ALA A 54 9.80 -5.42 -6.01
CA ALA A 54 10.08 -6.14 -7.26
C ALA A 54 8.82 -6.82 -7.81
N LEU A 55 8.02 -7.45 -6.95
CA LEU A 55 6.74 -8.05 -7.33
C LEU A 55 5.74 -7.00 -7.81
N VAL A 56 5.64 -5.84 -7.14
CA VAL A 56 4.77 -4.76 -7.60
C VAL A 56 5.24 -4.23 -8.96
N ALA A 57 6.53 -3.96 -9.13
CA ALA A 57 7.08 -3.51 -10.41
C ALA A 57 6.86 -4.55 -11.52
N ALA A 58 7.12 -5.83 -11.24
CA ALA A 58 6.87 -6.94 -12.16
C ALA A 58 5.38 -7.07 -12.49
N SER A 59 4.48 -6.94 -11.51
CA SER A 59 3.03 -6.99 -11.75
C SER A 59 2.56 -5.85 -12.66
N HIS A 60 3.12 -4.64 -12.51
CA HIS A 60 2.82 -3.52 -13.40
C HIS A 60 3.43 -3.70 -14.79
N ALA A 61 4.61 -4.33 -14.89
CA ALA A 61 5.26 -4.64 -16.16
C ALA A 61 4.53 -5.77 -16.93
N ILE A 62 4.06 -6.80 -16.22
CA ILE A 62 3.38 -7.97 -16.78
C ILE A 62 1.89 -7.67 -17.06
N MET A 63 1.21 -6.94 -16.16
CA MET A 63 -0.14 -6.42 -16.35
C MET A 63 -0.14 -4.89 -16.32
N PRO A 64 0.13 -4.22 -17.47
CA PRO A 64 0.03 -2.78 -17.57
C PRO A 64 -1.44 -2.32 -17.43
N GLY A 65 -1.83 -2.04 -16.19
CA GLY A 65 -3.15 -1.53 -15.80
C GLY A 65 -4.30 -2.53 -15.96
N SER A 66 -5.50 -2.07 -15.55
CA SER A 66 -6.76 -2.82 -15.58
C SER A 66 -6.81 -3.83 -16.74
N PRO A 67 -7.10 -5.12 -16.48
CA PRO A 67 -7.26 -6.09 -17.56
C PRO A 67 -8.22 -5.56 -18.63
N SER A 68 -7.98 -5.92 -19.90
CA SER A 68 -8.73 -5.40 -21.04
C SER A 68 -10.23 -5.63 -20.92
N TRP A 69 -10.66 -6.73 -20.30
CA TRP A 69 -12.07 -7.01 -19.99
C TRP A 69 -12.64 -6.02 -18.96
N ALA A 70 -11.89 -5.69 -17.90
CA ALA A 70 -12.31 -4.69 -16.92
C ALA A 70 -12.38 -3.28 -17.52
N ARG A 71 -11.49 -2.93 -18.47
CA ARG A 71 -11.59 -1.69 -19.26
C ARG A 71 -12.76 -1.70 -20.23
N ARG A 72 -13.19 -2.88 -20.69
CA ARG A 72 -14.32 -3.06 -21.61
C ARG A 72 -15.64 -2.71 -20.93
N ASP A 73 -15.75 -3.03 -19.63
CA ASP A 73 -16.95 -2.76 -18.84
C ASP A 73 -16.92 -1.37 -18.19
N ARG A 74 -15.73 -0.81 -17.93
CA ARG A 74 -15.51 0.55 -17.41
C ARG A 74 -14.55 1.37 -18.28
N PRO A 75 -15.01 1.95 -19.40
CA PRO A 75 -14.21 2.94 -20.12
C PRO A 75 -13.93 4.16 -19.22
N PRO A 76 -12.81 4.88 -19.44
CA PRO A 76 -12.39 6.01 -18.58
C PRO A 76 -13.45 7.10 -18.40
N CYS A 77 -14.31 7.30 -19.40
CA CYS A 77 -15.41 8.26 -19.33
C CYS A 77 -16.52 7.85 -18.36
N LEU A 78 -16.75 6.55 -18.12
CA LEU A 78 -17.71 6.06 -17.13
C LEU A 78 -17.08 5.91 -15.75
N ASP A 79 -15.79 5.61 -15.68
CA ASP A 79 -15.02 5.54 -14.44
C ASP A 79 -15.05 6.88 -13.68
N ALA A 80 -14.98 8.01 -14.41
CA ALA A 80 -15.13 9.36 -13.83
C ALA A 80 -16.47 9.59 -13.11
N PHE A 81 -17.50 8.81 -13.44
CA PHE A 81 -18.84 8.84 -12.84
C PHE A 81 -19.14 7.62 -11.96
N GLY A 82 -18.19 6.69 -11.79
CA GLY A 82 -18.39 5.44 -11.03
C GLY A 82 -19.36 4.45 -11.68
N LEU A 83 -19.60 4.57 -12.99
CA LEU A 83 -20.58 3.77 -13.72
C LEU A 83 -19.92 2.58 -14.44
N THR A 84 -20.69 1.50 -14.63
CA THR A 84 -20.33 0.32 -15.45
C THR A 84 -21.29 0.19 -16.61
N LEU A 85 -20.83 -0.40 -17.71
CA LEU A 85 -21.74 -0.87 -18.76
C LEU A 85 -22.54 -2.09 -18.26
N PRO A 86 -23.79 -2.26 -18.73
CA PRO A 86 -24.59 -1.33 -19.52
C PRO A 86 -25.16 -0.19 -18.64
N CYS A 87 -24.98 1.07 -19.07
CA CYS A 87 -25.54 2.24 -18.40
C CYS A 87 -26.53 2.97 -19.31
N THR A 88 -27.57 3.58 -18.71
CA THR A 88 -28.53 4.42 -19.45
C THR A 88 -28.09 5.88 -19.45
N GLU A 89 -28.61 6.66 -20.40
CA GLU A 89 -28.35 8.11 -20.47
C GLU A 89 -28.81 8.84 -19.18
N GLU A 90 -29.92 8.41 -18.60
CA GLU A 90 -30.45 8.96 -17.35
C GLU A 90 -29.49 8.74 -16.17
N GLN A 91 -28.86 7.57 -16.09
CA GLN A 91 -27.85 7.26 -15.06
C GLN A 91 -26.61 8.14 -15.21
N VAL A 92 -26.12 8.33 -16.44
CA VAL A 92 -24.98 9.22 -16.73
C VAL A 92 -25.31 10.66 -16.33
N LEU A 93 -26.53 11.12 -16.62
CA LEU A 93 -26.97 12.48 -16.32
C LEU A 93 -27.19 12.71 -14.81
N ALA A 94 -27.68 11.71 -14.09
CA ALA A 94 -27.79 11.75 -12.63
C ALA A 94 -26.40 11.85 -11.97
N ALA A 95 -25.45 11.02 -12.40
CA ALA A 95 -24.08 11.03 -11.90
C ALA A 95 -23.35 12.35 -12.22
N TYR A 96 -23.55 12.88 -13.43
CA TYR A 96 -23.03 14.19 -13.83
C TYR A 96 -23.52 15.30 -12.91
N ARG A 97 -24.82 15.36 -12.60
CA ARG A 97 -25.40 16.38 -11.69
C ARG A 97 -24.81 16.30 -10.28
N GLN A 98 -24.55 15.11 -9.76
CA GLN A 98 -23.89 14.94 -8.47
C GLN A 98 -22.46 15.48 -8.53
N ARG A 99 -21.70 15.10 -9.56
CA ARG A 99 -20.29 15.46 -9.69
C ARG A 99 -20.08 16.96 -9.97
N VAL A 100 -20.98 17.59 -10.72
CA VAL A 100 -20.96 19.05 -10.97
C VAL A 100 -21.21 19.83 -9.68
N LYS A 101 -22.10 19.37 -8.79
CA LYS A 101 -22.34 20.07 -7.51
C LYS A 101 -21.09 20.12 -6.63
N GLU A 102 -20.24 19.12 -6.73
CA GLU A 102 -18.99 19.00 -5.97
C GLU A 102 -17.84 19.80 -6.61
N LEU A 103 -17.74 19.78 -7.94
CA LEU A 103 -16.61 20.34 -8.70
C LEU A 103 -16.85 21.74 -9.29
N HIS A 104 -17.98 22.39 -8.97
CA HIS A 104 -18.32 23.68 -9.59
C HIS A 104 -17.29 24.77 -9.23
N PRO A 105 -16.77 25.53 -10.22
CA PRO A 105 -15.77 26.59 -9.98
C PRO A 105 -16.27 27.69 -9.04
N ASP A 106 -17.58 28.01 -9.06
CA ASP A 106 -18.18 28.99 -8.15
C ASP A 106 -18.11 28.59 -6.67
N ARG A 107 -17.82 27.32 -6.36
CA ARG A 107 -17.59 26.82 -4.99
C ARG A 107 -16.11 26.64 -4.66
N GLY A 108 -15.22 27.21 -5.47
CA GLY A 108 -13.77 27.06 -5.37
C GLY A 108 -13.21 25.85 -6.13
N GLY A 109 -13.97 25.25 -7.05
CA GLY A 109 -13.52 24.14 -7.90
C GLY A 109 -12.56 24.58 -9.01
N ASP A 110 -11.76 23.64 -9.53
CA ASP A 110 -10.84 23.88 -10.64
C ASP A 110 -11.57 23.81 -12.00
N LEU A 111 -11.50 24.90 -12.77
CA LEU A 111 -12.05 24.98 -14.12
C LEU A 111 -11.51 23.87 -15.03
N ARG A 112 -10.24 23.49 -14.89
CA ARG A 112 -9.65 22.41 -15.71
C ARG A 112 -10.27 21.06 -15.40
N GLN A 113 -10.59 20.80 -14.13
CA GLN A 113 -11.27 19.58 -13.71
C GLN A 113 -12.71 19.55 -14.21
N PHE A 114 -13.41 20.70 -14.18
CA PHE A 114 -14.75 20.83 -14.72
C PHE A 114 -14.81 20.56 -16.23
N LEU A 115 -13.89 21.12 -17.02
CA LEU A 115 -13.82 20.87 -18.46
C LEU A 115 -13.51 19.40 -18.79
N ARG A 116 -12.66 18.74 -17.99
CA ARG A 116 -12.42 17.30 -18.12
C ARG A 116 -13.67 16.48 -17.83
N LEU A 117 -14.41 16.84 -16.77
CA LEU A 117 -15.68 16.20 -16.42
C LEU A 117 -16.71 16.33 -17.55
N GLN A 118 -16.82 17.52 -18.16
CA GLN A 118 -17.71 17.77 -19.29
C GLN A 118 -17.36 16.91 -20.51
N LYS A 119 -16.06 16.80 -20.84
CA LYS A 119 -15.59 15.92 -21.92
C LYS A 119 -15.94 14.45 -21.66
N HIS A 120 -15.79 13.99 -20.41
CA HIS A 120 -16.18 12.62 -20.04
C HIS A 120 -17.69 12.40 -20.14
N PHE A 121 -18.50 13.41 -19.79
CA PHE A 121 -19.96 13.34 -19.91
C PHE A 121 -20.41 13.18 -21.37
N GLU A 122 -19.84 13.96 -22.28
CA GLU A 122 -20.14 13.85 -23.72
C GLU A 122 -19.82 12.46 -24.26
N GLN A 123 -18.64 11.92 -23.91
CA GLN A 123 -18.22 10.58 -24.31
C GLN A 123 -19.11 9.48 -23.72
N ALA A 124 -19.45 9.58 -22.43
CA ALA A 124 -20.29 8.61 -21.74
C ALA A 124 -21.72 8.58 -22.34
N THR A 125 -22.28 9.75 -22.63
CA THR A 125 -23.62 9.89 -23.23
C THR A 125 -23.66 9.31 -24.65
N TYR A 126 -22.62 9.58 -25.45
CA TYR A 126 -22.48 8.99 -26.79
C TYR A 126 -22.45 7.45 -26.73
N LEU A 127 -21.66 6.89 -25.80
CA LEU A 127 -21.58 5.44 -25.62
C LEU A 127 -22.91 4.83 -25.18
N ALA A 128 -23.59 5.44 -24.20
CA ALA A 128 -24.90 4.98 -23.73
C ALA A 128 -25.94 4.97 -24.84
N ARG A 129 -25.95 5.99 -25.71
CA ARG A 129 -26.85 6.07 -26.88
C ARG A 129 -26.51 5.04 -27.95
N SER A 130 -25.23 4.88 -28.29
CA SER A 130 -24.77 3.94 -29.31
C SER A 130 -25.08 2.47 -28.99
N ARG A 131 -25.19 2.13 -27.70
CA ARG A 131 -25.47 0.77 -27.20
C ARG A 131 -26.93 0.52 -26.85
N ARG A 132 -27.82 1.49 -27.06
CA ARG A 132 -29.25 1.28 -26.86
C ARG A 132 -29.70 0.22 -27.87
N PRO A 133 -30.24 -0.94 -27.45
CA PRO A 133 -30.77 -1.91 -28.40
C PRO A 133 -31.89 -1.22 -29.19
N LYS A 134 -31.82 -1.28 -30.53
CA LYS A 134 -32.93 -0.84 -31.37
C LYS A 134 -34.16 -1.63 -30.91
N SER A 135 -35.17 -0.95 -30.37
CA SER A 135 -36.46 -1.55 -30.09
C SER A 135 -36.92 -2.27 -31.37
N PRO A 136 -37.33 -3.55 -31.32
CA PRO A 136 -37.99 -4.15 -32.47
C PRO A 136 -39.19 -3.27 -32.79
N VAL A 137 -39.21 -2.74 -34.01
CA VAL A 137 -40.33 -1.99 -34.56
C VAL A 137 -41.54 -2.92 -34.47
N ALA A 138 -42.53 -2.54 -33.67
CA ALA A 138 -43.81 -3.24 -33.64
C ALA A 138 -44.44 -3.07 -35.02
N VAL A 139 -44.33 -4.12 -35.84
CA VAL A 139 -45.08 -4.26 -37.08
C VAL A 139 -46.54 -4.40 -36.69
N LYS A 140 -47.35 -3.42 -37.08
CA LYS A 140 -48.80 -3.40 -36.90
C LYS A 140 -49.46 -3.96 -38.16
#